data_AF-A0A974P1X4-F1
#
_entry.id   AF-A0A974P1X4-F1
#
_cell.length_a   1.000
_cell.length_b   1.000
_cell.length_c   1.000
_cell.angle_alpha   90.00
_cell.angle_beta   90.00
_cell.angle_gamma   90.00
#
_symmetry.space_group_name_H-M   'P 1'
#
loop_
_entity.id
_entity.type
_entity.pdbx_description
1 polymer ?
#
loop_
_entity_poly.entity_id
_entity_poly.type
_entity_poly.pdbx_seq_one_letter_code
_entity_poly.pdbx_strand_id
1 'polypeptide(L)'
;MESVYREAEHLCEAIITGLEREGFKPSFAEEQSRAEYSSSGYAYNYELSAVYRNQRNPAHLLLGFDFYRSGPLSEWAPGSTAVLVVGYAPRAADPWLIDELVFDTRGQLRGPTYSNDLKEVSGSGCRLLGFDEEEGKLPMAKRSWLFAVPLSRLSGPPAVLRSVVAPFTALLRREGTDFAPLRSSDAVEWP
;
A
#
# COMPACT_ATOMS: atom_id res chain seq x y z
N MET A 1 -7.92 -13.47 -16.06
CA MET A 1 -8.05 -12.02 -15.76
C MET A 1 -9.21 -11.76 -14.84
N GLU A 2 -10.45 -12.14 -15.19
CA GLU A 2 -11.62 -11.90 -14.30
C GLU A 2 -11.46 -12.51 -12.89
N SER A 3 -10.89 -13.71 -12.77
CA SER A 3 -10.59 -14.32 -11.47
C SER A 3 -9.51 -13.58 -10.65
N VAL A 4 -8.58 -12.86 -11.31
CA VAL A 4 -7.56 -12.04 -10.62
C VAL A 4 -8.22 -10.81 -10.01
N TYR A 5 -9.10 -10.15 -10.77
CA TYR A 5 -9.81 -8.96 -10.29
C TYR A 5 -10.76 -9.28 -9.14
N ARG A 6 -11.51 -10.40 -9.23
CA ARG A 6 -12.34 -10.85 -8.10
C ARG A 6 -11.53 -11.11 -6.84
N GLU A 7 -10.33 -11.65 -6.96
CA GLU A 7 -9.46 -11.84 -5.80
C GLU A 7 -8.94 -10.51 -5.23
N ALA A 8 -8.59 -9.55 -6.09
CA ALA A 8 -8.23 -8.20 -5.65
C ALA A 8 -9.39 -7.49 -4.95
N GLU A 9 -10.62 -7.63 -5.47
CA GLU A 9 -11.87 -7.16 -4.83
C GLU A 9 -12.04 -7.77 -3.44
N HIS A 10 -11.96 -9.11 -3.33
CA HIS A 10 -12.07 -9.79 -2.02
C HIS A 10 -10.98 -9.34 -1.03
N LEU A 11 -9.74 -9.15 -1.49
CA LEU A 11 -8.66 -8.64 -0.65
C LEU A 11 -8.94 -7.20 -0.19
N CYS A 12 -9.43 -6.34 -1.09
CA CYS A 12 -9.82 -4.97 -0.76
C CYS A 12 -10.95 -4.94 0.29
N GLU A 13 -12.00 -5.75 0.11
CA GLU A 13 -13.10 -5.89 1.08
C GLU A 13 -12.60 -6.37 2.44
N ALA A 14 -11.68 -7.35 2.48
CA ALA A 14 -11.09 -7.85 3.70
C ALA A 14 -10.27 -6.78 4.42
N ILE A 15 -9.53 -5.95 3.69
CA ILE A 15 -8.77 -4.81 4.23
C ILE A 15 -9.73 -3.78 4.83
N ILE A 16 -10.75 -3.36 4.08
CA ILE A 16 -11.75 -2.38 4.52
C ILE A 16 -12.45 -2.88 5.79
N THR A 17 -12.94 -4.13 5.78
CA THR A 17 -13.57 -4.74 6.95
C THR A 17 -12.64 -4.77 8.16
N GLY A 18 -11.35 -5.07 7.95
CA GLY A 18 -10.34 -5.05 9.02
C GLY A 18 -10.12 -3.63 9.56
N LEU A 19 -10.00 -2.64 8.70
CA LEU A 19 -9.87 -1.24 9.07
C LEU A 19 -11.09 -0.73 9.86
N GLU A 20 -12.30 -1.10 9.45
CA GLU A 20 -13.54 -0.78 10.16
C GLU A 20 -13.59 -1.31 11.59
N ARG A 21 -13.11 -2.54 11.79
CA ARG A 21 -13.01 -3.15 13.13
C ARG A 21 -12.01 -2.41 14.02
N GLU A 22 -10.94 -1.89 13.45
CA GLU A 22 -9.97 -1.03 14.14
C GLU A 22 -10.48 0.42 14.31
N GLY A 23 -11.70 0.70 13.86
CA GLY A 23 -12.40 1.98 13.99
C GLY A 23 -12.00 3.02 12.95
N PHE A 24 -11.54 2.59 11.78
CA PHE A 24 -11.31 3.41 10.60
C PHE A 24 -12.48 3.21 9.63
N LYS A 25 -13.14 4.27 9.17
CA LYS A 25 -14.25 4.16 8.22
C LYS A 25 -13.84 4.75 6.88
N PRO A 26 -13.03 4.03 6.07
CA PRO A 26 -12.69 4.50 4.75
C PRO A 26 -13.94 4.52 3.87
N SER A 27 -14.08 5.57 3.07
CA SER A 27 -15.03 5.63 1.97
C SER A 27 -14.23 5.65 0.67
N PHE A 28 -14.74 4.98 -0.37
CA PHE A 28 -14.17 5.13 -1.70
C PHE A 28 -14.26 6.60 -2.12
N ALA A 29 -13.11 7.18 -2.52
CA ALA A 29 -13.17 8.33 -3.40
C ALA A 29 -13.59 7.76 -4.77
N GLU A 30 -14.48 8.46 -5.47
CA GLU A 30 -15.06 8.01 -6.74
C GLU A 30 -14.00 7.84 -7.85
N GLU A 31 -13.20 6.77 -7.83
CA GLU A 31 -12.47 6.31 -9.01
C GLU A 31 -11.96 4.88 -8.85
N GLN A 32 -12.61 3.94 -9.55
CA GLN A 32 -11.93 2.73 -10.00
C GLN A 32 -11.28 3.06 -11.34
N SER A 33 -10.05 3.56 -11.31
CA SER A 33 -9.30 3.79 -12.54
C SER A 33 -8.62 2.50 -12.97
N ARG A 34 -9.03 1.97 -14.13
CA ARG A 34 -8.38 0.82 -14.76
C ARG A 34 -7.36 1.36 -15.73
N ALA A 35 -6.10 1.41 -15.33
CA ALA A 35 -5.04 1.90 -16.18
C ALA A 35 -4.25 0.74 -16.82
N GLU A 36 -4.25 0.70 -18.14
CA GLU A 36 -3.35 -0.16 -18.93
C GLU A 36 -2.07 0.63 -19.23
N TYR A 37 -0.96 0.29 -18.57
CA TYR A 37 0.32 0.96 -18.79
C TYR A 37 1.17 0.22 -19.82
N SER A 38 1.90 1.00 -20.62
CA SER A 38 2.75 0.51 -21.72
C SER A 38 4.15 0.03 -21.27
N SER A 39 4.54 0.28 -20.02
CA SER A 39 5.85 -0.10 -19.46
C SER A 39 5.74 -1.12 -18.31
N SER A 40 4.69 -1.02 -17.49
CA SER A 40 4.33 -1.93 -16.41
C SER A 40 2.98 -2.60 -16.73
N GLY A 41 2.99 -3.84 -17.24
CA GLY A 41 1.79 -4.66 -17.37
C GLY A 41 0.83 -4.57 -16.18
N TYR A 42 -0.47 -4.60 -16.49
CA TYR A 42 -1.66 -4.61 -15.62
C TYR A 42 -1.45 -4.26 -14.13
N ALA A 43 -1.74 -3.01 -13.77
CA ALA A 43 -2.01 -2.61 -12.39
C ALA A 43 -3.52 -2.40 -12.18
N TYR A 44 -3.97 -2.52 -10.93
CA TYR A 44 -5.35 -2.26 -10.54
C TYR A 44 -5.36 -1.65 -9.14
N ASN A 45 -6.00 -0.51 -8.94
CA ASN A 45 -5.95 0.19 -7.66
C ASN A 45 -7.34 0.56 -7.13
N TYR A 46 -7.40 0.70 -5.82
CA TYR A 46 -8.49 1.39 -5.12
C TYR A 46 -7.94 2.59 -4.39
N GLU A 47 -8.61 3.72 -4.57
CA GLU A 47 -8.31 4.96 -3.85
C GLU A 47 -9.39 5.21 -2.81
N LEU A 48 -8.96 5.18 -1.56
CA LEU A 48 -9.82 5.33 -0.40
C LEU A 48 -9.52 6.68 0.24
N SER A 49 -10.56 7.47 0.47
CA SER A 49 -10.46 8.68 1.28
C SER A 49 -11.12 8.45 2.62
N ALA A 50 -10.39 8.72 3.69
CA ALA A 50 -10.93 8.63 5.04
C ALA A 50 -10.48 9.83 5.87
N VAL A 51 -11.35 10.29 6.76
CA VAL A 51 -10.93 11.16 7.85
C VAL A 51 -10.42 10.26 8.96
N TYR A 52 -9.12 10.28 9.20
CA TYR A 52 -8.51 9.49 10.28
C TYR A 52 -8.61 10.28 11.58
N ARG A 53 -9.00 9.60 12.66
CA ARG A 53 -9.22 10.13 14.02
C ARG A 53 -8.55 11.49 14.31
N ASN A 54 -9.35 12.55 14.43
CA ASN A 54 -8.98 13.95 14.72
C ASN A 54 -8.25 14.73 13.61
N GLN A 55 -8.12 14.18 12.40
CA GLN A 55 -7.70 14.97 11.24
C GLN A 55 -8.84 15.90 10.82
N ARG A 56 -8.48 17.15 10.46
CA ARG A 56 -9.43 18.11 9.90
C ARG A 56 -9.74 17.85 8.44
N ASN A 57 -8.79 17.28 7.71
CA ASN A 57 -8.88 16.98 6.29
C ASN A 57 -8.87 15.46 6.09
N PRO A 58 -9.57 14.94 5.06
CA PRO A 58 -9.42 13.54 4.68
C PRO A 58 -7.99 13.28 4.23
N ALA A 59 -7.48 12.10 4.57
CA ALA A 59 -6.26 11.55 4.03
C ALA A 59 -6.60 10.48 2.98
N HIS A 60 -5.62 10.18 2.15
CA HIS A 60 -5.73 9.24 1.05
C HIS A 60 -5.02 7.93 1.40
N LEU A 61 -5.67 6.82 1.10
CA LEU A 61 -5.16 5.46 1.17
C LEU A 61 -5.26 4.83 -0.21
N LEU A 62 -4.10 4.52 -0.78
CA LEU A 62 -3.97 3.75 -2.02
C LEU A 62 -3.84 2.27 -1.67
N LEU A 63 -4.67 1.43 -2.28
CA LEU A 63 -4.49 -0.02 -2.37
C LEU A 63 -4.19 -0.38 -3.82
N GLY A 64 -2.92 -0.38 -4.19
CA GLY A 64 -2.44 -0.65 -5.54
C GLY A 64 -2.04 -2.11 -5.71
N PHE A 65 -2.78 -2.86 -6.53
CA PHE A 65 -2.43 -4.22 -6.93
C PHE A 65 -1.57 -4.16 -8.19
N ASP A 66 -0.27 -4.38 -8.02
CA ASP A 66 0.66 -4.50 -9.14
C ASP A 66 0.77 -5.97 -9.54
N PHE A 67 0.22 -6.29 -10.72
CA PHE A 67 0.29 -7.63 -11.31
C PHE A 67 1.43 -7.76 -12.33
N TYR A 68 2.41 -6.84 -12.36
CA TYR A 68 3.49 -6.86 -13.34
C TYR A 68 4.17 -8.22 -13.43
N ARG A 69 4.27 -8.72 -14.67
CA ARG A 69 4.87 -10.00 -15.02
C ARG A 69 5.66 -9.85 -16.32
N SER A 70 6.97 -10.06 -16.25
CA SER A 70 7.75 -10.49 -17.40
C SER A 70 7.48 -11.98 -17.65
N GLY A 71 6.41 -12.33 -18.38
CA GLY A 71 6.09 -13.72 -18.74
C GLY A 71 4.76 -13.89 -19.50
N PRO A 72 4.54 -15.02 -20.20
CA PRO A 72 3.33 -15.25 -20.99
C PRO A 72 2.06 -15.30 -20.12
N LEU A 73 0.99 -14.65 -20.61
CA LEU A 73 -0.31 -14.46 -19.96
C LEU A 73 -1.11 -15.74 -19.67
N SER A 74 -0.63 -16.91 -20.11
CA SER A 74 -1.38 -18.17 -20.12
C SER A 74 -1.36 -18.95 -18.80
N GLU A 75 -0.55 -18.56 -17.82
CA GLU A 75 -0.39 -19.31 -16.57
C GLU A 75 -0.46 -18.42 -15.33
N TRP A 76 -1.10 -18.93 -14.26
CA TRP A 76 -1.14 -18.29 -12.94
C TRP A 76 0.16 -18.48 -12.13
N ALA A 77 1.14 -19.21 -12.67
CA ALA A 77 2.47 -19.40 -12.07
C ALA A 77 3.23 -18.11 -11.66
N PRO A 78 2.97 -16.91 -12.21
CA PRO A 78 3.62 -15.66 -11.78
C PRO A 78 2.91 -14.87 -10.67
N GLY A 79 1.95 -15.46 -9.93
CA GLY A 79 1.36 -14.81 -8.74
C GLY A 79 2.33 -14.62 -7.56
N SER A 80 3.53 -15.20 -7.63
CA SER A 80 4.58 -15.10 -6.62
C SER A 80 5.26 -13.74 -6.55
N THR A 81 5.22 -12.95 -7.63
CA THR A 81 5.89 -11.63 -7.72
C THR A 81 4.93 -10.45 -7.67
N ALA A 82 3.62 -10.70 -7.73
CA ALA A 82 2.62 -9.65 -7.61
C ALA A 82 2.59 -9.08 -6.18
N VAL A 83 2.39 -7.78 -6.05
CA VAL A 83 2.38 -7.08 -4.77
C VAL A 83 1.13 -6.23 -4.59
N LEU A 84 0.67 -6.14 -3.35
CA LEU A 84 -0.23 -5.09 -2.89
C LEU A 84 0.62 -3.96 -2.32
N VAL A 85 0.54 -2.80 -2.93
CA VAL A 85 1.11 -1.54 -2.46
C VAL A 85 0.07 -0.84 -1.60
N VAL A 86 0.48 -0.46 -0.40
CA VAL A 86 -0.34 0.27 0.56
C VAL A 86 0.30 1.64 0.74
N GLY A 87 -0.29 2.65 0.09
CA GLY A 87 0.17 4.04 0.17
C GLY A 87 -0.73 4.86 1.07
N TYR A 88 -0.15 5.68 1.93
CA TYR A 88 -0.87 6.65 2.75
C TYR A 88 -0.36 8.06 2.48
N ALA A 89 -1.27 9.00 2.28
CA ALA A 89 -0.97 10.43 2.22
C ALA A 89 -1.88 11.18 3.21
N PRO A 90 -1.33 12.07 4.07
CA PRO A 90 -2.07 12.73 5.14
C PRO A 90 -3.08 13.77 4.63
N ARG A 91 -3.10 14.05 3.32
CA ARG A 91 -4.02 14.97 2.65
C ARG A 91 -4.50 14.33 1.37
N ALA A 92 -5.81 14.17 1.21
CA ALA A 92 -6.38 13.62 -0.01
C ALA A 92 -6.21 14.51 -1.25
N ALA A 93 -5.88 15.80 -1.04
CA ALA A 93 -5.54 16.72 -2.13
C ALA A 93 -4.13 16.47 -2.72
N ASP A 94 -3.34 15.60 -2.10
CA ASP A 94 -2.00 15.21 -2.54
C ASP A 94 -1.89 13.67 -2.51
N PRO A 95 -2.66 12.98 -3.39
CA PRO A 95 -2.79 11.53 -3.36
C PRO A 95 -1.55 10.84 -3.92
N TRP A 96 -1.41 9.55 -3.60
CA TRP A 96 -0.48 8.69 -4.31
C TRP A 96 -1.07 8.36 -5.68
N LEU A 97 -0.31 8.59 -6.74
CA LEU A 97 -0.71 8.22 -8.10
C LEU A 97 -0.03 6.91 -8.49
N ILE A 98 -0.83 5.89 -8.82
CA ILE A 98 -0.31 4.53 -9.09
C ILE A 98 0.57 4.47 -10.34
N ASP A 99 0.35 5.35 -11.32
CA ASP A 99 1.16 5.49 -12.54
C ASP A 99 2.59 5.96 -12.26
N GLU A 100 2.78 6.71 -11.18
CA GLU A 100 4.08 7.18 -10.72
C GLU A 100 4.81 6.14 -9.84
N LEU A 101 4.09 5.10 -9.42
CA LEU A 101 4.58 4.00 -8.58
C LEU A 101 4.87 2.75 -9.41
N VAL A 102 5.99 2.77 -10.13
CA VAL A 102 6.44 1.64 -10.95
C VAL A 102 7.33 0.72 -10.11
N PHE A 103 7.09 -0.59 -10.09
CA PHE A 103 7.91 -1.55 -9.34
C PHE A 103 8.64 -2.56 -10.25
N ASP A 104 9.78 -3.08 -9.81
CA ASP A 104 10.44 -4.21 -10.48
C ASP A 104 9.92 -5.57 -9.99
N THR A 105 10.45 -6.63 -10.59
CA THR A 105 10.12 -8.04 -10.28
C THR A 105 10.35 -8.45 -8.83
N ARG A 106 11.04 -7.64 -8.02
CA ARG A 106 11.25 -7.86 -6.59
C ARG A 106 10.33 -7.01 -5.72
N GLY A 107 9.41 -6.25 -6.32
CA GLY A 107 8.56 -5.28 -5.62
C GLY A 107 9.33 -4.03 -5.16
N GLN A 108 10.48 -3.74 -5.77
CA GLN A 108 11.23 -2.51 -5.47
C GLN A 108 10.76 -1.38 -6.38
N LEU A 109 10.61 -0.18 -5.83
CA LEU A 109 10.20 0.98 -6.61
C LEU A 109 11.28 1.35 -7.66
N ARG A 110 10.87 1.46 -8.91
CA ARG A 110 11.64 1.79 -10.11
C ARG A 110 10.94 2.87 -10.90
N GLY A 111 11.18 4.13 -10.59
CA GLY A 111 10.62 5.21 -11.41
C GLY A 111 11.24 6.54 -11.05
N PRO A 112 11.52 7.41 -12.03
CA PRO A 112 12.23 8.66 -11.79
C PRO A 112 11.46 9.61 -10.85
N THR A 113 10.13 9.48 -10.77
CA THR A 113 9.25 10.40 -10.03
C THR A 113 9.50 10.35 -8.53
N TYR A 114 9.59 9.16 -7.95
CA TYR A 114 9.67 9.00 -6.49
C TYR A 114 10.93 8.28 -6.01
N SER A 115 11.70 7.61 -6.88
CA SER A 115 12.84 6.80 -6.45
C SER A 115 13.96 7.59 -5.77
N ASN A 116 14.02 8.90 -5.98
CA ASN A 116 15.05 9.76 -5.40
C ASN A 116 14.58 10.49 -4.12
N ASP A 117 13.27 10.62 -3.93
CA ASP A 117 12.68 11.41 -2.84
C ASP A 117 12.18 10.54 -1.69
N LEU A 118 11.84 9.28 -1.98
CA LEU A 118 11.47 8.31 -0.97
C LEU A 118 12.69 7.66 -0.35
N LYS A 119 12.72 7.67 0.98
CA LYS A 119 13.77 7.05 1.78
C LYS A 119 13.17 6.04 2.75
N GLU A 120 14.00 5.09 3.16
CA GLU A 120 13.65 4.19 4.24
C GLU A 120 13.31 4.98 5.50
N VAL A 121 12.19 4.61 6.14
CA VAL A 121 11.85 5.17 7.45
C VAL A 121 12.58 4.38 8.54
N SER A 122 13.46 5.05 9.26
CA SER A 122 14.25 4.47 10.36
C SER A 122 13.38 3.70 11.36
N GLY A 123 13.79 2.48 11.69
CA GLY A 123 13.08 1.60 12.63
C GLY A 123 11.98 0.75 12.01
N SER A 124 11.64 0.97 10.73
CA SER A 124 10.71 0.12 9.98
C SER A 124 11.28 -1.27 9.65
N GLY A 125 12.61 -1.43 9.74
CA GLY A 125 13.31 -2.65 9.34
C GLY A 125 13.33 -2.80 7.82
N CYS A 126 13.60 -1.70 7.11
CA CYS A 126 13.64 -1.65 5.65
C CYS A 126 12.29 -1.89 4.95
N ARG A 127 11.15 -1.77 5.63
CA ARG A 127 9.82 -2.14 5.07
C ARG A 127 8.87 -0.97 4.84
N LEU A 128 9.33 0.25 5.08
CA LEU A 128 8.55 1.46 4.88
C LEU A 128 9.39 2.49 4.14
N LEU A 129 8.85 3.00 3.04
CA LEU A 129 9.36 4.17 2.36
C LEU A 129 8.49 5.36 2.72
N GLY A 130 9.11 6.53 2.89
CA GLY A 130 8.39 7.78 3.06
C GLY A 130 9.24 8.95 2.62
N PHE A 131 8.60 10.10 2.44
CA PHE A 131 9.33 11.33 2.15
C PHE A 131 10.15 11.74 3.38
N ASP A 132 11.35 12.22 3.11
CA ASP A 132 12.26 12.76 4.13
C ASP A 132 11.79 14.15 4.55
N GLU A 133 10.75 14.20 5.38
CA GLU A 133 10.31 15.43 6.02
C GLU A 133 11.11 15.65 7.31
N GLU A 134 11.69 16.86 7.42
CA GLU A 134 12.62 17.34 8.46
C GLU A 134 12.74 16.45 9.71
N GLU A 135 13.79 15.61 9.71
CA GLU A 135 14.38 14.94 10.88
C GLU A 135 13.43 14.02 11.69
N GLY A 136 12.47 13.35 11.06
CA GLY A 136 11.70 12.28 11.74
C GLY A 136 10.86 12.75 12.93
N LYS A 137 10.65 14.07 13.07
CA LYS A 137 9.89 14.69 14.18
C LYS A 137 8.38 14.55 13.99
N LEU A 138 7.92 14.35 12.76
CA LEU A 138 6.50 14.22 12.46
C LEU A 138 6.04 12.76 12.63
N PRO A 139 4.93 12.53 13.37
CA PRO A 139 4.29 11.22 13.42
C PRO A 139 3.95 10.71 12.02
N MET A 140 3.97 9.39 11.83
CA MET A 140 3.63 8.75 10.55
C MET A 140 2.24 9.13 10.04
N ALA A 141 1.28 9.41 10.92
CA ALA A 141 -0.04 9.92 10.56
C ALA A 141 -0.03 11.30 9.85
N LYS A 142 1.10 12.02 9.85
CA LYS A 142 1.25 13.33 9.21
C LYS A 142 2.19 13.32 8.01
N ARG A 143 2.72 12.15 7.63
CA ARG A 143 3.70 11.98 6.55
C ARG A 143 3.11 11.11 5.45
N SER A 144 3.54 11.32 4.22
CA SER A 144 3.25 10.38 3.13
C SER A 144 4.26 9.23 3.15
N TRP A 145 3.75 8.00 3.09
CA TRP A 145 4.55 6.78 3.13
C TRP A 145 3.86 5.64 2.38
N LEU A 146 4.62 4.61 2.04
CA LEU A 146 4.09 3.38 1.45
C LEU A 146 4.87 2.15 1.92
N PHE A 147 4.19 1.00 1.97
CA PHE A 147 4.79 -0.33 2.09
C PHE A 147 4.16 -1.27 1.05
N ALA A 148 4.84 -2.37 0.71
CA ALA A 148 4.31 -3.37 -0.23
C ALA A 148 4.29 -4.76 0.40
N VAL A 149 3.31 -5.60 0.04
CA VAL A 149 3.17 -6.98 0.53
C VAL A 149 2.96 -7.92 -0.65
N PRO A 150 3.70 -9.04 -0.78
CA PRO A 150 3.46 -10.00 -1.84
C PRO A 150 2.05 -10.60 -1.73
N LEU A 151 1.29 -10.61 -2.83
CA LEU A 151 -0.08 -11.16 -2.84
C LEU A 151 -0.11 -12.62 -2.44
N SER A 152 0.93 -13.38 -2.77
CA SER A 152 1.10 -14.79 -2.36
C SER A 152 1.12 -15.01 -0.83
N ARG A 153 1.32 -13.95 -0.04
CA ARG A 153 1.31 -13.99 1.43
C ARG A 153 -0.03 -13.61 2.02
N LEU A 154 -0.99 -13.16 1.21
CA LEU A 154 -2.32 -12.71 1.64
C LEU A 154 -3.38 -13.81 1.46
N SER A 155 -3.14 -15.00 2.01
CA SER A 155 -4.01 -16.18 1.85
C SER A 155 -5.29 -16.17 2.71
N GLY A 156 -5.97 -15.02 2.79
CA GLY A 156 -7.25 -14.84 3.49
C GLY A 156 -7.19 -13.85 4.66
N PRO A 157 -8.32 -13.69 5.39
CA PRO A 157 -8.49 -12.60 6.35
C PRO A 157 -7.43 -12.51 7.46
N PRO A 158 -6.95 -13.62 8.09
CA PRO A 158 -5.91 -13.53 9.11
C PRO A 158 -4.58 -13.00 8.57
N ALA A 159 -4.24 -13.33 7.32
CA ALA A 159 -3.03 -12.86 6.68
C ALA A 159 -3.14 -11.37 6.31
N VAL A 160 -4.29 -10.94 5.80
CA VAL A 160 -4.60 -9.53 5.55
C VAL A 160 -4.50 -8.71 6.83
N LEU A 161 -5.06 -9.20 7.93
CA LEU A 161 -4.99 -8.51 9.22
C LEU A 161 -3.55 -8.33 9.70
N ARG A 162 -2.75 -9.40 9.68
CA ARG A 162 -1.35 -9.37 10.14
C ARG A 162 -0.47 -8.52 9.24
N SER A 163 -0.66 -8.61 7.93
CA SER A 163 0.33 -8.10 6.97
C SER A 163 -0.04 -6.75 6.37
N VAL A 164 -1.30 -6.31 6.48
CA VAL A 164 -1.78 -5.02 5.94
C VAL A 164 -2.41 -4.17 7.04
N VAL A 165 -3.46 -4.65 7.69
CA VAL A 165 -4.28 -3.83 8.61
C VAL A 165 -3.51 -3.48 9.89
N ALA A 166 -2.89 -4.44 10.55
CA ALA A 166 -2.15 -4.18 11.79
C ALA A 166 -0.95 -3.24 11.56
N PRO A 167 -0.10 -3.42 10.52
CA PRO A 167 0.93 -2.44 10.16
C PRO A 167 0.36 -1.05 9.90
N PHE A 168 -0.66 -0.94 9.03
CA PHE A 168 -1.27 0.34 8.68
C PHE A 168 -1.79 1.09 9.90
N THR A 169 -2.57 0.42 10.74
CA THR A 169 -3.18 1.05 11.92
C THR A 169 -2.16 1.40 12.99
N ALA A 170 -1.10 0.62 13.15
CA ALA A 170 0.01 0.89 14.06
C ALA A 170 0.82 2.12 13.65
N LEU A 171 1.03 2.34 12.35
CA LEU A 171 1.67 3.55 11.82
C LEU A 171 0.82 4.81 12.07
N LEU A 172 -0.51 4.67 12.19
CA LEU A 172 -1.41 5.82 12.40
C LEU A 172 -1.76 6.08 13.88
N ARG A 173 -1.12 5.41 14.83
CA ARG A 173 -1.39 5.61 16.26
C ARG A 173 -0.96 6.99 16.74
N ARG A 174 -1.78 7.58 17.61
CA ARG A 174 -1.56 8.92 18.19
C ARG A 174 -0.46 8.94 19.26
N GLU A 175 -0.29 7.82 19.96
CA GLU A 175 0.63 7.66 21.09
C GLU A 175 2.09 7.42 20.66
N GLY A 176 2.33 7.35 19.34
CA GLY A 176 3.63 7.08 18.75
C GLY A 176 3.52 6.04 17.65
N THR A 177 4.44 6.11 16.69
CA THR A 177 4.55 5.12 15.62
C THR A 177 5.05 3.79 16.19
N ASP A 178 4.29 2.72 16.00
CA ASP A 178 4.72 1.36 16.33
C ASP A 178 5.06 0.58 15.06
N PHE A 179 6.35 0.35 14.83
CA PHE A 179 6.85 -0.42 13.70
C PHE A 179 6.86 -1.93 13.95
N ALA A 180 6.57 -2.43 15.17
CA ALA A 180 6.62 -3.86 15.46
C ALA A 180 5.67 -4.68 14.57
N PRO A 181 4.41 -4.26 14.32
CA PRO A 181 3.53 -4.97 13.40
C PRO A 181 4.10 -5.04 11.97
N LEU A 182 4.68 -3.95 11.48
CA LEU A 182 5.32 -3.91 10.16
C LEU A 182 6.58 -4.81 10.09
N ARG A 183 7.41 -4.84 11.14
CA ARG A 183 8.56 -5.76 11.21
C ARG A 183 8.17 -7.23 11.37
N SER A 184 6.94 -7.51 11.79
CA SER A 184 6.40 -8.87 11.86
C SER A 184 5.55 -9.26 10.65
N SER A 185 5.31 -8.33 9.73
CA SER A 185 4.51 -8.57 8.54
C SER A 185 5.30 -9.26 7.44
N ASP A 186 4.58 -9.64 6.39
CA ASP A 186 5.13 -10.13 5.13
C ASP A 186 5.53 -8.99 4.17
N ALA A 187 5.75 -7.77 4.66
CA ALA A 187 6.09 -6.63 3.81
C ALA A 187 7.48 -6.77 3.15
N VAL A 188 7.60 -6.26 1.92
CA VAL A 188 8.83 -6.25 1.13
C VAL A 188 9.90 -5.41 1.81
N GLU A 189 11.12 -5.94 1.87
CA GLU A 189 12.30 -5.20 2.33
C GLU A 189 12.91 -4.42 1.15
N TRP A 190 13.06 -3.12 1.34
CA TRP A 190 13.67 -2.19 0.41
C TRP A 190 15.10 -1.85 0.85
N PRO A 191 16.08 -1.90 -0.08
CA PRO A 191 17.48 -1.65 0.21
C PRO A 191 17.78 -0.18 0.52
#